data_AF-A0A3D3DC03-F1
#
_entry.id   AF-A0A3D3DC03-F1
#
_cell.length_a   1.000
_cell.length_b   1.000
_cell.length_c   1.000
_cell.angle_alpha   90.00
_cell.angle_beta   90.00
_cell.angle_gamma   90.00
#
_symmetry.space_group_name_H-M   'P 1'
#
loop_
_entity.id
_entity.type
_entity.pdbx_description
1 polymer ?
#
loop_
_entity_poly.entity_id
_entity_poly.type
_entity_poly.pdbx_seq_one_letter_code
_entity_poly.pdbx_strand_id
1 'polypeptide(L)'
;MKVICDYCGAKVPKYETVISPEDGKRHCFNCFNKKISQELGIDFEAVNFDPITLEDSYGGKHTFHFRSLLVPTGKLIEAFELKDGEPGGYMSGVLDGFSCDISDLKIKLLNRLQRLMKHKSLKMLHGSWTLVSPGIIRGRIEYGFGEDSPTVIIDGKYFTWDEFGRMITSYEGWQFRLKMVDKTDED
;
A
#
# COMPACT_ATOMS: atom_id res chain seq x y z
N MET A 1 15.49 -1.41 -7.56
CA MET A 1 16.43 -0.81 -8.56
C MET A 1 16.49 0.71 -8.37
N LYS A 2 17.63 1.38 -8.62
CA LYS A 2 17.70 2.86 -8.61
C LYS A 2 17.65 3.44 -10.02
N VAL A 3 17.01 4.59 -10.18
CA VAL A 3 16.79 5.30 -11.45
C VAL A 3 17.14 6.79 -11.27
N ILE A 4 17.36 7.49 -12.38
CA ILE A 4 17.69 8.93 -12.37
C ILE A 4 16.39 9.72 -12.54
N CYS A 5 16.24 10.79 -11.75
CA CYS A 5 15.21 11.79 -11.94
C CYS A 5 15.58 12.73 -13.10
N ASP A 6 14.70 12.89 -14.07
CA ASP A 6 14.93 13.71 -15.25
C ASP A 6 14.91 15.22 -14.96
N TYR A 7 14.43 15.61 -13.77
CA TYR A 7 14.35 17.01 -13.34
C TYR A 7 15.56 17.46 -12.50
N CYS A 8 15.91 16.70 -11.45
CA CYS A 8 16.99 17.07 -10.53
C CYS A 8 18.28 16.25 -10.67
N GLY A 9 18.29 15.22 -11.54
CA GLY A 9 19.44 14.33 -11.73
C GLY A 9 19.72 13.37 -10.56
N ALA A 10 18.93 13.40 -9.49
CA ALA A 10 19.14 12.53 -8.33
C ALA A 10 18.89 11.06 -8.68
N LYS A 11 19.73 10.17 -8.13
CA LYS A 11 19.60 8.71 -8.27
C LYS A 11 18.78 8.14 -7.10
N VAL A 12 17.50 7.89 -7.34
CA VAL A 12 16.50 7.49 -6.33
C VAL A 12 16.02 6.05 -6.56
N PRO A 13 15.44 5.36 -5.56
CA PRO A 13 14.74 4.10 -5.77
C PRO A 13 13.62 4.25 -6.82
N LYS A 14 13.41 3.23 -7.66
CA LYS A 14 12.38 3.25 -8.71
C LYS A 14 10.98 3.53 -8.15
N TYR A 15 10.67 2.98 -6.99
CA TYR A 15 9.38 3.16 -6.32
C TYR A 15 9.17 4.57 -5.75
N GLU A 16 10.18 5.44 -5.77
CA GLU A 16 10.12 6.87 -5.39
C GLU A 16 10.00 7.79 -6.60
N THR A 17 9.54 7.25 -7.74
CA THR A 17 9.38 8.02 -8.97
C THR A 17 7.98 7.88 -9.56
N VAL A 18 7.60 8.89 -10.34
CA VAL A 18 6.40 8.92 -11.16
C VAL A 18 6.80 9.27 -12.59
N ILE A 19 6.10 8.69 -13.57
CA ILE A 19 6.15 9.16 -14.95
C ILE A 19 5.10 10.24 -15.06
N SER A 20 5.53 11.48 -15.25
CA SER A 20 4.65 12.63 -15.41
C SER A 20 3.84 12.47 -16.70
N PRO A 21 2.50 12.53 -16.65
CA PRO A 21 1.67 12.37 -17.84
C PRO A 21 1.80 13.55 -18.82
N GLU A 22 2.28 14.71 -18.37
CA GLU A 22 2.39 15.92 -19.18
C GLU A 22 3.56 15.89 -20.16
N ASP A 23 4.70 15.35 -19.73
CA ASP A 23 5.96 15.37 -20.49
C ASP A 23 6.58 13.98 -20.69
N GLY A 24 5.95 12.94 -20.13
CA GLY A 24 6.44 11.57 -20.17
C GLY A 24 7.74 11.35 -19.40
N LYS A 25 8.21 12.34 -18.64
CA LYS A 25 9.49 12.29 -17.93
C LYS A 25 9.34 11.65 -16.56
N ARG A 26 10.41 11.02 -16.09
CA ARG A 26 10.48 10.42 -14.77
C ARG A 26 10.91 11.45 -13.74
N HIS A 27 10.01 11.79 -12.83
CA HIS A 27 10.29 12.68 -11.71
C HIS A 27 10.37 11.87 -10.41
N CYS A 28 11.33 12.19 -9.54
CA CYS A 28 11.25 11.72 -8.15
C CYS A 28 10.08 12.43 -7.45
N PHE A 29 9.51 11.81 -6.42
CA PHE A 29 8.35 12.38 -5.74
C PHE A 29 8.62 13.77 -5.15
N ASN A 30 9.83 14.05 -4.68
CA ASN A 30 10.17 15.40 -4.20
C ASN A 30 10.05 16.47 -5.30
N CYS A 31 10.55 16.18 -6.51
CA CYS A 31 10.43 17.10 -7.64
C CYS A 31 8.98 17.22 -8.12
N PHE A 32 8.26 16.11 -8.19
CA PHE A 32 6.86 16.09 -8.54
C PHE A 32 6.02 16.91 -7.55
N ASN A 33 6.14 16.64 -6.25
CA ASN A 33 5.41 17.35 -5.20
C ASN A 33 5.73 18.84 -5.19
N LYS A 34 7.01 19.22 -5.36
CA LYS A 34 7.40 20.63 -5.45
C LYS A 34 6.73 21.34 -6.62
N LYS A 35 6.67 20.70 -7.80
CA LYS A 35 6.00 21.26 -8.98
C LYS A 35 4.50 21.48 -8.69
N ILE A 36 3.80 20.44 -8.22
CA ILE A 36 2.37 20.52 -7.93
C ILE A 36 2.05 21.54 -6.83
N SER A 37 2.88 21.59 -5.78
CA SER A 37 2.78 22.59 -4.70
C SER A 37 2.86 24.02 -5.24
N GLN A 38 3.80 24.29 -6.14
CA GLN A 38 3.98 25.61 -6.76
C GLN A 38 2.81 25.98 -7.67
N GLU A 39 2.31 25.03 -8.49
CA GLU A 39 1.20 25.25 -9.41
C GLU A 39 -0.12 25.52 -8.69
N LEU A 40 -0.36 24.83 -7.57
CA LEU A 40 -1.60 24.96 -6.80
C LEU A 40 -1.51 26.02 -5.68
N GLY A 41 -0.33 26.59 -5.43
CA GLY A 41 -0.11 27.49 -4.30
C GLY A 41 -0.34 26.83 -2.93
N ILE A 42 -0.08 25.52 -2.84
CA ILE A 42 -0.31 24.71 -1.64
C ILE A 42 1.01 24.52 -0.92
N ASP A 43 1.05 24.86 0.36
CA ASP A 43 2.19 24.53 1.21
C ASP A 43 2.24 23.01 1.45
N PHE A 44 3.31 22.40 0.96
CA PHE A 44 3.55 20.98 1.08
C PHE A 44 5.05 20.71 1.12
N GLU A 45 5.51 20.25 2.28
CA GLU A 45 6.83 19.69 2.43
C GLU A 45 6.74 18.17 2.39
N ALA A 46 7.42 17.55 1.42
CA ALA A 46 7.50 16.11 1.33
C ALA A 46 8.27 15.59 2.56
N VAL A 47 7.56 14.93 3.47
CA VAL A 47 8.21 14.31 4.63
C VAL A 47 8.79 12.97 4.22
N ASN A 48 10.11 12.83 4.42
CA ASN A 48 10.80 11.55 4.35
C ASN A 48 10.71 10.91 5.73
N PHE A 49 9.93 9.84 5.85
CA PHE A 49 9.84 9.08 7.10
C PHE A 49 10.88 7.97 7.10
N ASP A 50 11.60 7.84 8.22
CA ASP A 50 12.40 6.64 8.45
C ASP A 50 11.51 5.39 8.43
N PRO A 51 11.97 4.30 7.81
CA PRO A 51 11.25 3.04 7.85
C PRO A 51 11.00 2.60 9.28
N ILE A 52 9.81 2.07 9.55
CA ILE A 52 9.46 1.49 10.85
C ILE A 52 9.28 0.00 10.73
N THR A 53 9.53 -0.74 11.81
CA THR A 53 9.24 -2.17 11.88
C THR A 53 8.12 -2.43 12.87
N LEU A 54 7.09 -3.13 12.42
CA LEU A 54 5.96 -3.57 13.23
C LEU A 54 5.91 -5.11 13.26
N GLU A 55 5.37 -5.66 14.33
CA GLU A 55 5.10 -7.10 14.41
C GLU A 55 3.64 -7.37 14.07
N ASP A 56 3.39 -8.34 13.19
CA ASP A 56 2.04 -8.80 12.86
C ASP A 56 1.50 -9.75 13.95
N SER A 57 0.23 -10.07 13.84
CA SER A 57 -0.46 -10.97 14.77
C SER A 57 0.01 -12.44 14.69
N TYR A 58 0.85 -12.78 13.71
CA TYR A 58 1.53 -14.07 13.56
C TYR A 58 2.95 -14.07 14.14
N GLY A 59 3.42 -12.94 14.69
CA GLY A 59 4.78 -12.76 15.22
C GLY A 59 5.82 -12.42 14.15
N GLY A 60 5.40 -12.18 12.91
CA GLY A 60 6.24 -11.77 11.80
C GLY A 60 6.63 -10.29 11.93
N LYS A 61 7.89 -9.96 11.64
CA LYS A 61 8.36 -8.56 11.62
C LYS A 61 8.27 -8.00 10.21
N HIS A 62 7.66 -6.83 10.08
CA HIS A 62 7.35 -6.16 8.82
C HIS A 62 7.92 -4.74 8.83
N THR A 63 8.81 -4.45 7.88
CA THR A 63 9.41 -3.13 7.73
C THR A 63 8.65 -2.32 6.68
N PHE A 64 8.05 -1.22 7.11
CA PHE A 64 7.29 -0.31 6.27
C PHE A 64 8.14 0.88 5.84
N HIS A 65 8.15 1.11 4.54
CA HIS A 65 8.66 2.32 3.90
C HIS A 65 7.48 3.26 3.62
N PHE A 66 7.78 4.55 3.49
CA PHE A 66 6.77 5.56 3.34
C PHE A 66 7.02 6.42 2.11
N ARG A 67 5.94 6.99 1.58
CA ARG A 67 6.01 8.09 0.63
C ARG A 67 4.85 9.05 0.85
N SER A 68 5.08 10.30 0.51
CA SER A 68 4.07 11.35 0.54
C SER A 68 3.89 11.94 -0.86
N LEU A 69 2.64 12.20 -1.25
CA LEU A 69 2.31 12.77 -2.55
C LEU A 69 1.26 13.87 -2.41
N LEU A 70 1.40 14.92 -3.21
CA LEU A 70 0.26 15.77 -3.58
C LEU A 70 -0.48 15.10 -4.74
N VAL A 71 -1.75 14.81 -4.51
CA VAL A 71 -2.66 14.24 -5.52
C VAL A 71 -3.80 15.22 -5.79
N PRO A 72 -4.56 15.08 -6.90
CA PRO A 72 -5.60 16.04 -7.27
C PRO A 72 -6.68 16.28 -6.21
N THR A 73 -6.86 15.32 -5.29
CA THR A 73 -7.87 15.37 -4.23
C THR A 73 -7.32 15.74 -2.86
N GLY A 74 -6.00 15.91 -2.69
CA GLY A 74 -5.43 16.21 -1.39
C GLY A 74 -3.97 15.81 -1.17
N LYS A 75 -3.63 15.62 0.10
CA LYS A 75 -2.33 15.14 0.58
C LYS A 75 -2.45 13.65 0.90
N LEU A 76 -1.62 12.82 0.29
CA LEU A 76 -1.57 11.37 0.46
C LEU A 76 -0.28 10.97 1.18
N ILE A 77 -0.40 10.10 2.19
CA ILE A 77 0.74 9.33 2.71
C ILE A 77 0.43 7.84 2.56
N GLU A 78 1.40 7.10 2.06
CA GLU A 78 1.34 5.65 1.92
C GLU A 78 2.46 4.98 2.70
N ALA A 79 2.15 3.79 3.20
CA ALA A 79 3.10 2.85 3.76
C ALA A 79 3.02 1.52 3.02
N PHE A 80 4.17 0.91 2.78
CA PHE A 80 4.29 -0.35 2.06
C PHE A 80 5.53 -1.12 2.51
N GLU A 81 5.47 -2.45 2.43
CA GLU A 81 6.69 -3.26 2.51
C GLU A 81 7.42 -3.26 1.17
N LEU A 82 8.70 -3.62 1.19
CA LEU A 82 9.45 -3.90 -0.03
C LEU A 82 9.55 -5.41 -0.26
N LYS A 83 9.22 -5.85 -1.47
CA LYS A 83 9.47 -7.20 -2.00
C LYS A 83 10.28 -7.06 -3.28
N ASP A 84 11.44 -7.69 -3.31
CA ASP A 84 12.41 -7.58 -4.42
C ASP A 84 12.75 -6.14 -4.83
N GLY A 85 12.72 -5.23 -3.86
CA GLY A 85 13.03 -3.81 -4.03
C GLY A 85 11.92 -2.97 -4.65
N GLU A 86 10.69 -3.49 -4.74
CA GLU A 86 9.47 -2.79 -5.17
C GLU A 86 8.38 -2.88 -4.07
N PRO A 87 7.38 -1.97 -4.06
CA PRO A 87 6.28 -2.01 -3.11
C PRO A 87 5.51 -3.32 -3.20
N GLY A 88 5.22 -3.94 -2.06
CA GLY A 88 4.51 -5.21 -2.00
C GLY A 88 4.09 -5.55 -0.58
N GLY A 89 3.60 -6.78 -0.37
CA GLY A 89 3.19 -7.27 0.94
C GLY A 89 2.09 -6.41 1.55
N TYR A 90 2.22 -6.09 2.84
CA TYR A 90 1.32 -5.15 3.51
C TYR A 90 1.47 -3.75 2.94
N MET A 91 0.33 -3.12 2.64
CA MET A 91 0.26 -1.74 2.18
C MET A 91 -0.97 -1.04 2.77
N SER A 92 -0.86 0.26 3.01
CA SER A 92 -1.95 1.11 3.48
C SER A 92 -1.71 2.56 3.08
N GLY A 93 -2.78 3.33 2.86
CA GLY A 93 -2.70 4.76 2.61
C GLY A 93 -3.68 5.57 3.46
N VAL A 94 -3.42 6.87 3.59
CA VAL A 94 -4.36 7.86 4.11
C VAL A 94 -4.29 9.10 3.23
N LEU A 95 -5.46 9.54 2.78
CA LEU A 95 -5.66 10.75 1.99
C LEU A 95 -6.56 11.70 2.77
N ASP A 96 -6.22 12.98 2.78
CA ASP A 96 -7.05 14.04 3.36
C ASP A 96 -6.90 15.31 2.53
N GLY A 97 -7.78 16.29 2.74
CA GLY A 97 -7.81 17.53 1.97
C GLY A 97 -6.53 18.35 2.09
N PHE A 98 -6.35 19.32 1.20
CA PHE A 98 -5.13 20.13 1.12
C PHE A 98 -4.80 20.94 2.38
N SER A 99 -5.80 21.26 3.21
CA SER A 99 -5.63 22.02 4.45
C SER A 99 -5.12 21.18 5.63
N CYS A 100 -5.00 19.85 5.50
CA CYS A 100 -4.56 19.02 6.62
C CYS A 100 -3.06 19.22 6.94
N ASP A 101 -2.70 18.98 8.20
CA ASP A 101 -1.31 18.82 8.61
C ASP A 101 -0.83 17.43 8.20
N ILE A 102 0.36 17.37 7.58
CA ILE A 102 0.97 16.10 7.18
C ILE A 102 1.33 15.23 8.40
N SER A 103 1.53 15.84 9.56
CA SER A 103 1.73 15.16 10.85
C SER A 103 0.47 14.41 11.29
N ASP A 104 -0.71 14.98 11.05
CA ASP A 104 -1.99 14.31 11.34
C ASP A 104 -2.19 13.09 10.45
N LEU A 105 -1.88 13.22 9.15
CA LEU A 105 -1.88 12.10 8.21
C LEU A 105 -0.95 10.97 8.67
N LYS A 106 0.25 11.30 9.17
CA LYS A 106 1.19 10.32 9.72
C LYS A 106 0.57 9.56 10.88
N ILE A 107 -0.03 10.26 11.85
CA ILE A 107 -0.67 9.64 13.02
C ILE A 107 -1.81 8.70 12.56
N LYS A 108 -2.66 9.16 11.65
CA LYS A 108 -3.74 8.35 11.06
C LYS A 108 -3.20 7.07 10.40
N LEU A 109 -2.14 7.19 9.60
CA LEU A 109 -1.53 6.07 8.90
C LEU A 109 -0.91 5.06 9.89
N LEU A 110 -0.18 5.52 10.90
CA LEU A 110 0.40 4.64 11.92
C LEU A 110 -0.67 3.87 12.69
N ASN A 111 -1.75 4.55 13.09
CA ASN A 111 -2.90 3.89 13.74
C ASN A 111 -3.54 2.85 12.81
N ARG A 112 -3.68 3.16 11.52
CA ARG A 112 -4.22 2.24 10.52
C ARG A 112 -3.31 1.02 10.33
N LEU A 113 -2.00 1.20 10.24
CA LEU A 113 -1.02 0.10 10.19
C LEU A 113 -1.09 -0.79 11.42
N GLN A 114 -1.16 -0.22 12.63
CA GLN A 114 -1.29 -1.01 13.85
C GLN A 114 -2.57 -1.86 13.87
N ARG A 115 -3.70 -1.34 13.38
CA ARG A 115 -4.93 -2.13 13.22
C ARG A 115 -4.77 -3.23 12.19
N LEU A 116 -4.13 -2.91 11.05
CA LEU A 116 -3.84 -3.88 9.99
C LEU A 116 -2.96 -5.05 10.51
N MET A 117 -1.93 -4.76 11.30
CA MET A 117 -1.03 -5.77 11.89
C MET A 117 -1.72 -6.68 12.90
N LYS A 118 -2.72 -6.17 13.62
CA LYS A 118 -3.48 -6.93 14.62
C LYS A 118 -4.55 -7.84 14.01
N HIS A 119 -4.98 -7.55 12.78
CA HIS A 119 -6.01 -8.33 12.10
C HIS A 119 -5.45 -9.68 11.61
N LYS A 120 -6.31 -10.72 11.63
CA LYS A 120 -6.02 -12.03 11.05
C LYS A 120 -7.11 -12.40 10.07
N SER A 121 -6.76 -12.45 8.79
CA SER A 121 -7.58 -13.03 7.73
C SER A 121 -7.20 -14.49 7.49
N LEU A 122 -6.00 -14.91 7.88
CA LEU A 122 -5.48 -16.27 7.66
C LEU A 122 -5.28 -17.07 8.97
N LYS A 123 -5.31 -18.39 8.85
CA LYS A 123 -4.88 -19.34 9.88
C LYS A 123 -4.13 -20.50 9.23
N MET A 124 -3.21 -21.10 9.97
CA MET A 124 -2.50 -22.29 9.52
C MET A 124 -3.31 -23.54 9.88
N LEU A 125 -3.60 -24.39 8.88
CA LEU A 125 -4.30 -25.65 9.08
C LEU A 125 -3.63 -26.74 8.22
N HIS A 126 -3.25 -27.85 8.85
CA HIS A 126 -2.55 -28.98 8.19
C HIS A 126 -1.34 -28.57 7.32
N GLY A 127 -0.59 -27.55 7.76
CA GLY A 127 0.58 -27.05 7.04
C GLY A 127 0.28 -26.12 5.85
N SER A 128 -0.98 -25.72 5.67
CA SER A 128 -1.41 -24.79 4.63
C SER A 128 -2.14 -23.58 5.21
N TRP A 129 -2.02 -22.42 4.54
CA TRP A 129 -2.81 -21.24 4.89
C TRP A 129 -4.26 -21.44 4.45
N THR A 130 -5.19 -21.08 5.33
CA THR A 130 -6.63 -21.05 5.04
C THR A 130 -7.24 -19.79 5.65
N LEU A 131 -8.48 -19.45 5.27
CA LEU A 131 -9.17 -18.27 5.74
C LEU A 131 -9.71 -18.45 7.17
N VAL A 132 -9.68 -17.39 7.96
CA VAL A 132 -10.31 -17.36 9.29
C VAL A 132 -11.83 -17.37 9.12
N SER A 133 -12.50 -18.33 9.76
CA SER A 133 -13.96 -18.45 9.73
C SER A 133 -14.51 -18.66 11.15
N PRO A 134 -15.63 -17.99 11.52
CA PRO A 134 -16.27 -16.88 10.79
C PRO A 134 -15.40 -15.61 10.85
N GLY A 135 -15.54 -14.70 9.87
CA GLY A 135 -14.78 -13.44 9.91
C GLY A 135 -14.86 -12.60 8.63
N ILE A 136 -14.26 -11.42 8.69
CA ILE A 136 -14.02 -10.55 7.53
C ILE A 136 -12.63 -10.87 7.00
N ILE A 137 -12.53 -11.20 5.71
CA ILE A 137 -11.26 -11.40 5.03
C ILE A 137 -10.84 -10.08 4.41
N ARG A 138 -9.65 -9.59 4.76
CA ARG A 138 -9.07 -8.35 4.21
C ARG A 138 -7.89 -8.70 3.33
N GLY A 139 -7.93 -8.25 2.09
CA GLY A 139 -6.86 -8.48 1.13
C GLY A 139 -6.82 -7.41 0.05
N ARG A 140 -5.77 -7.45 -0.76
CA ARG A 140 -5.55 -6.57 -1.90
C ARG A 140 -5.42 -7.40 -3.16
N ILE A 141 -6.08 -6.96 -4.22
CA ILE A 141 -5.94 -7.55 -5.56
C ILE A 141 -4.89 -6.73 -6.31
N GLU A 142 -3.87 -7.40 -6.81
CA GLU A 142 -2.78 -6.82 -7.58
C GLU A 142 -2.70 -7.46 -8.97
N TYR A 143 -2.04 -6.76 -9.89
CA TYR A 143 -1.76 -7.29 -11.22
C TYR A 143 -0.83 -8.51 -11.13
N GLY A 144 -1.20 -9.62 -11.78
CA GLY A 144 -0.50 -10.90 -11.70
C GLY A 144 0.77 -11.03 -12.54
N PHE A 145 1.59 -9.97 -12.65
CA PHE A 145 2.91 -9.93 -13.32
C PHE A 145 3.13 -10.91 -14.50
N GLY A 146 2.20 -10.96 -15.46
CA GLY A 146 2.30 -11.81 -16.67
C GLY A 146 1.41 -13.06 -16.68
N GLU A 147 0.62 -13.29 -15.64
CA GLU A 147 -0.48 -14.26 -15.63
C GLU A 147 -1.78 -13.62 -16.12
N ASP A 148 -2.68 -14.45 -16.68
CA ASP A 148 -4.03 -14.04 -17.08
C ASP A 148 -4.96 -13.79 -15.88
N SER A 149 -4.50 -14.07 -14.65
CA SER A 149 -5.24 -13.90 -13.40
C SER A 149 -4.53 -12.94 -12.44
N PRO A 150 -5.28 -12.22 -11.59
CA PRO A 150 -4.68 -11.33 -10.60
C PRO A 150 -4.02 -12.12 -9.46
N THR A 151 -3.09 -11.46 -8.77
CA THR A 151 -2.54 -11.94 -7.52
C THR A 151 -3.33 -11.37 -6.34
N VAL A 152 -3.62 -12.20 -5.34
CA VAL A 152 -4.32 -11.79 -4.12
C VAL A 152 -3.31 -11.74 -2.98
N ILE A 153 -3.26 -10.62 -2.28
CA ILE A 153 -2.40 -10.42 -1.11
C ILE A 153 -3.26 -10.37 0.14
N ILE A 154 -3.07 -11.30 1.05
CA ILE A 154 -3.80 -11.40 2.33
C ILE A 154 -2.78 -11.47 3.45
N ASP A 155 -2.90 -10.59 4.44
CA ASP A 155 -1.98 -10.53 5.58
C ASP A 155 -0.49 -10.55 5.15
N GLY A 156 -0.18 -9.75 4.12
CA GLY A 156 1.16 -9.59 3.53
C GLY A 156 1.66 -10.78 2.71
N LYS A 157 0.86 -11.84 2.54
CA LYS A 157 1.20 -13.07 1.82
C LYS A 157 0.52 -13.11 0.46
N TYR A 158 1.23 -13.66 -0.53
CA TYR A 158 0.79 -13.71 -1.91
C TYR A 158 0.13 -15.06 -2.20
N PHE A 159 -0.99 -15.00 -2.92
CA PHE A 159 -1.75 -16.15 -3.38
C PHE A 159 -2.15 -15.92 -4.83
N THR A 160 -2.04 -16.96 -5.64
CA THR A 160 -2.69 -17.00 -6.94
C THR A 160 -4.20 -16.93 -6.79
N TRP A 161 -4.89 -16.54 -7.85
CA TRP A 161 -6.36 -16.54 -7.86
C TRP A 161 -6.93 -17.93 -7.56
N ASP A 162 -6.30 -18.99 -8.09
CA ASP A 162 -6.71 -20.38 -7.85
C ASP A 162 -6.50 -20.82 -6.41
N GLU A 163 -5.38 -20.45 -5.79
CA GLU A 163 -5.14 -20.73 -4.36
C GLU A 163 -6.20 -20.05 -3.49
N PHE A 164 -6.50 -18.77 -3.76
CA PHE A 164 -7.55 -18.06 -3.03
C PHE A 164 -8.93 -18.71 -3.24
N GLY A 165 -9.26 -19.10 -4.48
CA GLY A 165 -10.50 -19.83 -4.80
C GLY A 165 -10.63 -21.14 -4.01
N ARG A 166 -9.53 -21.91 -3.89
CA ARG A 166 -9.49 -23.11 -3.05
C ARG A 166 -9.68 -22.80 -1.57
N MET A 167 -9.17 -21.68 -1.06
CA MET A 167 -9.41 -21.31 0.33
C MET A 167 -10.89 -20.96 0.59
N ILE A 168 -11.58 -20.36 -0.39
CA ILE A 168 -13.00 -20.02 -0.26
C ILE A 168 -13.88 -21.27 -0.16
N THR A 169 -13.46 -22.43 -0.67
CA THR A 169 -14.28 -23.65 -0.62
C THR A 169 -14.59 -24.09 0.83
N SER A 170 -13.86 -23.61 1.83
CA SER A 170 -14.19 -23.84 3.25
C SER A 170 -15.50 -23.19 3.71
N TYR A 171 -16.11 -22.32 2.90
CA TYR A 171 -17.38 -21.65 3.17
C TYR A 171 -18.56 -22.26 2.40
N GLU A 172 -18.50 -23.55 2.08
CA GLU A 172 -19.60 -24.26 1.42
C GLU A 172 -20.95 -24.04 2.14
N GLY A 173 -21.97 -23.59 1.40
CA GLY A 173 -23.31 -23.29 1.92
C GLY A 173 -23.49 -21.90 2.52
N TRP A 174 -22.45 -21.05 2.58
CA TRP A 174 -22.55 -19.70 3.13
C TRP A 174 -23.01 -18.68 2.08
N GLN A 175 -23.63 -17.60 2.55
CA GLN A 175 -23.85 -16.38 1.78
C GLN A 175 -22.68 -15.41 2.04
N PHE A 176 -22.26 -14.64 1.02
CA PHE A 176 -21.13 -13.71 1.17
C PHE A 176 -21.45 -12.30 0.67
N ARG A 177 -20.65 -11.34 1.13
CA ARG A 177 -20.64 -9.95 0.65
C ARG A 177 -19.21 -9.58 0.28
N LEU A 178 -19.03 -9.03 -0.91
CA LEU A 178 -17.76 -8.48 -1.37
C LEU A 178 -17.84 -6.96 -1.38
N LYS A 179 -16.90 -6.30 -0.70
CA LYS A 179 -16.75 -4.84 -0.68
C LYS A 179 -15.39 -4.49 -1.27
N MET A 180 -15.38 -3.74 -2.36
CA MET A 180 -14.17 -3.13 -2.90
C MET A 180 -13.99 -1.74 -2.29
N VAL A 181 -12.78 -1.43 -1.86
CA VAL A 181 -12.42 -0.16 -1.22
C VAL A 181 -11.12 0.36 -1.80
N ASP A 182 -10.96 1.67 -1.86
CA ASP A 182 -9.67 2.28 -2.16
C ASP A 182 -8.70 2.09 -0.99
N LYS A 183 -7.40 2.04 -1.29
CA LYS A 183 -6.34 1.94 -0.27
C LYS A 183 -6.42 3.06 0.79
N THR A 184 -7.04 4.19 0.46
CA THR A 184 -7.21 5.36 1.32
C THR A 184 -8.51 5.37 2.12
N ASP A 185 -9.52 4.56 1.75
CA ASP A 185 -10.81 4.52 2.45
C ASP A 185 -10.67 4.00 3.88
N GLU A 186 -11.43 4.54 4.83
CA GLU A 186 -11.50 3.95 6.17
C GLU A 186 -12.35 2.66 6.17
N ASP A 187 -11.84 1.66 6.88
CA ASP A 187 -12.41 0.32 7.04
C ASP A 187 -13.21 0.20 8.34
#